data_AF-A0A846CT18-F1
#
_entry.id   AF-A0A846CT18-F1
#
_cell.length_a   1.000
_cell.length_b   1.000
_cell.length_c   1.000
_cell.angle_alpha   90.00
_cell.angle_beta   90.00
_cell.angle_gamma   90.00
#
_symmetry.space_group_name_H-M   'P 1'
#
loop_
_entity.id
_entity.type
_entity.pdbx_description
1 polymer ?
#
loop_
_entity_poly.entity_id
_entity_poly.type
_entity_poly.pdbx_seq_one_letter_code
_entity_poly.pdbx_strand_id
1 'polypeptide(L)'
;AAEEIVFGNITTGASGDLQKATDFAEQMVTTYGMSKVLGPLAYERRGQGGFLSNEGVNPRRLVSEKTAEAIDNEVKEIVEKAHQQALDILNHNRYLLENLSQQILEKEVIEGEDLYEFLKEVRSPWDKTVN
;
A
#
# COMPACT_ATOMS: atom_id res chain seq x y z
N ALA A 1 -5.35 -5.10 -8.68
CA ALA A 1 -6.14 -5.95 -7.76
C ALA A 1 -7.60 -6.17 -8.21
N ALA A 2 -8.64 -5.44 -7.77
CA ALA A 2 -10.03 -5.81 -8.09
C ALA A 2 -10.35 -5.87 -9.61
N GLU A 3 -9.97 -4.83 -10.35
CA GLU A 3 -10.11 -4.80 -11.81
C GLU A 3 -9.29 -5.90 -12.50
N GLU A 4 -8.11 -6.21 -11.97
CA GLU A 4 -7.25 -7.25 -12.53
C GLU A 4 -7.85 -8.65 -12.35
N ILE A 5 -8.47 -8.94 -11.20
CA ILE A 5 -9.12 -10.23 -10.99
C ILE A 5 -10.41 -10.33 -11.83
N VAL A 6 -11.12 -9.23 -12.05
CA VAL A 6 -12.41 -9.25 -12.81
C VAL A 6 -12.19 -9.18 -14.32
N PHE A 7 -11.27 -8.34 -14.79
CA PHE A 7 -11.07 -8.01 -16.21
C PHE A 7 -9.72 -8.45 -16.78
N GLY A 8 -8.82 -9.03 -15.95
CA GLY A 8 -7.51 -9.51 -16.39
C GLY A 8 -6.54 -8.42 -16.85
N ASN A 9 -6.88 -7.16 -16.67
CA ASN A 9 -6.10 -6.00 -17.13
C ASN A 9 -6.02 -4.94 -16.03
N ILE A 10 -4.90 -4.22 -16.00
CA ILE A 10 -4.71 -3.04 -15.15
C ILE A 10 -5.14 -1.81 -15.95
N THR A 11 -6.08 -1.03 -15.43
CA THR A 11 -6.53 0.21 -16.06
C THR A 11 -5.72 1.41 -15.56
N THR A 12 -5.82 2.55 -16.26
CA THR A 12 -5.19 3.81 -15.84
C THR A 12 -5.86 4.45 -14.62
N GLY A 13 -7.05 3.98 -14.22
CA GLY A 13 -7.78 4.47 -13.05
C GLY A 13 -7.02 4.23 -11.74
N ALA A 14 -6.22 3.16 -11.67
CA ALA A 14 -5.43 2.81 -10.49
C ALA A 14 -4.13 3.64 -10.33
N SER A 15 -3.80 4.53 -11.27
CA SER A 15 -2.55 5.31 -11.26
C SER A 15 -2.37 6.12 -9.96
N GLY A 16 -3.46 6.74 -9.47
CA GLY A 16 -3.42 7.54 -8.24
C GLY A 16 -3.18 6.70 -6.98
N ASP A 17 -3.68 5.47 -6.94
CA ASP A 17 -3.48 4.56 -5.80
C ASP A 17 -2.07 3.97 -5.80
N LEU A 18 -1.54 3.64 -6.98
CA LEU A 18 -0.15 3.20 -7.14
C LEU A 18 0.84 4.28 -6.69
N GLN A 19 0.59 5.54 -7.06
CA GLN A 19 1.43 6.66 -6.63
C GLN A 19 1.42 6.79 -5.10
N LYS A 20 0.23 6.84 -4.48
CA LYS A 20 0.11 6.94 -3.01
C LYS A 20 0.74 5.75 -2.29
N ALA A 21 0.57 4.54 -2.81
CA ALA A 21 1.17 3.34 -2.22
C ALA A 21 2.70 3.40 -2.28
N THR A 22 3.25 3.86 -3.41
CA THR A 22 4.69 4.04 -3.61
C THR A 22 5.23 5.10 -2.66
N ASP A 23 4.61 6.28 -2.58
CA ASP A 23 5.01 7.36 -1.68
C ASP A 23 5.01 6.90 -0.21
N PHE A 24 4.00 6.13 0.18
CA PHE A 24 3.91 5.60 1.54
C PHE A 24 5.00 4.56 1.82
N ALA A 25 5.26 3.65 0.89
CA ALA A 25 6.34 2.67 0.99
C ALA A 25 7.71 3.34 1.06
N GLU A 26 7.93 4.40 0.28
CA GLU A 26 9.15 5.20 0.35
C GLU A 26 9.32 5.82 1.73
N GLN A 27 8.29 6.47 2.29
CA GLN A 27 8.34 7.01 3.65
C GLN A 27 8.59 5.94 4.72
N MET A 28 8.02 4.75 4.57
CA MET A 28 8.31 3.61 5.45
C MET A 28 9.80 3.29 5.49
N VAL A 29 10.44 3.24 4.33
CA VAL A 29 11.86 2.91 4.21
C VAL A 29 12.76 4.07 4.62
N THR A 30 12.51 5.28 4.10
CA THR A 30 13.41 6.43 4.22
C THR A 30 13.21 7.23 5.50
N THR A 31 11.97 7.41 5.95
CA THR A 31 11.65 8.28 7.09
C THR A 31 11.47 7.47 8.36
N TYR A 32 10.75 6.36 8.29
CA TYR A 32 10.43 5.54 9.48
C TYR A 32 11.45 4.43 9.74
N GLY A 33 12.37 4.16 8.81
CA GLY A 33 13.39 3.12 8.97
C GLY A 33 12.79 1.71 9.07
N MET A 34 11.63 1.48 8.45
CA MET A 34 10.91 0.19 8.44
C MET A 34 11.46 -0.76 7.36
N SER A 35 12.76 -0.71 7.12
CA SER A 35 13.46 -1.63 6.22
C SER A 35 14.23 -2.66 7.02
N LYS A 36 14.11 -3.93 6.61
CA LYS A 36 14.90 -5.03 7.22
C LYS A 36 16.35 -5.01 6.76
N VAL A 37 16.59 -4.50 5.56
CA VAL A 37 17.91 -4.45 4.91
C VAL A 37 18.70 -3.22 5.34
N LEU A 38 18.05 -2.06 5.39
CA LEU A 38 18.69 -0.78 5.73
C LEU A 38 18.69 -0.50 7.23
N GLY A 39 17.83 -1.17 8.00
CA GLY A 39 17.68 -0.99 9.43
C GLY A 39 16.96 0.30 9.82
N PRO A 40 16.89 0.62 11.13
CA PRO A 40 16.09 1.73 11.67
C PRO A 40 16.81 3.08 11.51
N LEU A 41 17.22 3.42 10.29
CA LEU A 41 17.87 4.69 9.99
C LEU A 41 16.94 5.59 9.17
N ALA A 42 16.73 6.81 9.65
CA ALA A 42 16.08 7.85 8.85
C ALA A 42 17.08 8.44 7.84
N TYR A 43 16.83 8.19 6.56
CA TYR A 43 17.54 8.76 5.42
C TYR A 43 17.01 10.14 5.05
N GLU A 44 15.71 10.37 5.22
CA GLU A 44 15.10 11.69 5.11
C GLU A 44 14.96 12.33 6.49
N ARG A 45 15.63 13.47 6.70
CA ARG A 45 15.22 14.40 7.76
C ARG A 45 14.11 15.26 7.18
N ARG A 46 12.84 14.97 7.54
CA ARG A 46 11.75 15.94 7.37
C ARG A 46 12.24 17.28 7.87
N GLY A 47 12.27 18.27 6.98
CA GLY A 47 12.82 19.58 7.23
C GLY A 47 12.18 20.23 8.45
N GLN A 48 12.80 20.08 9.61
CA GLN A 48 12.71 21.05 10.69
C GLN A 48 13.73 22.17 10.38
N GLY A 49 13.71 22.67 9.15
CA GLY A 49 14.43 23.86 8.73
C GLY A 49 13.62 25.09 9.12
N GLY A 50 13.38 25.24 10.42
CA GLY A 50 13.04 26.52 11.00
C GLY A 50 14.12 27.53 10.61
N PHE A 51 13.68 28.73 10.27
CA PHE A 51 14.37 29.90 9.73
C PHE A 51 15.69 30.35 10.42
N LEU A 52 16.26 29.61 11.38
CA LEU A 52 17.41 30.03 12.17
C LEU A 52 18.24 28.81 12.62
N SER A 53 19.27 28.41 11.86
CA SER A 53 20.38 27.59 12.39
C SER A 53 21.61 27.71 11.49
N ASN A 54 22.61 28.42 12.02
CA ASN A 54 23.97 28.56 11.51
C ASN A 54 24.65 27.22 11.19
N GLU A 55 25.54 27.31 10.20
CA GLU A 55 26.84 26.63 10.09
C GLU A 55 27.02 25.27 10.79
N GLY A 56 27.11 24.19 10.00
CA GLY A 56 27.84 22.98 10.40
C GLY A 56 27.16 21.63 10.20
N VAL A 57 25.90 21.56 9.76
CA VAL A 57 25.30 20.26 9.44
C VAL A 57 25.73 19.83 8.05
N ASN A 58 26.71 18.93 8.01
CA ASN A 58 27.24 18.32 6.80
C ASN A 58 26.09 17.75 5.93
N PRO A 59 25.81 18.31 4.73
CA PRO A 59 24.77 17.82 3.83
C PRO A 59 25.10 16.45 3.21
N ARG A 60 26.23 15.83 3.59
CA ARG A 60 26.82 14.61 3.00
C ARG A 60 26.36 13.29 3.61
N ARG A 61 25.09 13.12 3.89
CA ARG A 61 24.52 11.78 3.67
C ARG A 61 23.72 11.83 2.36
N LEU A 62 24.43 12.20 1.29
CA LEU A 62 24.04 11.79 -0.05
C LEU A 62 23.96 10.27 0.03
N VAL A 63 22.75 9.75 -0.09
CA VAL A 63 22.47 8.33 -0.18
C VAL A 63 23.40 7.79 -1.26
N SER A 64 24.25 6.80 -0.93
CA SER A 64 25.13 6.21 -1.94
C SER A 64 24.27 5.53 -3.01
N GLU A 65 24.76 5.40 -4.24
CA GLU A 65 24.02 4.69 -5.31
C GLU A 65 23.54 3.30 -4.85
N LYS A 66 24.41 2.57 -4.15
CA LYS A 66 24.07 1.28 -3.52
C LYS A 66 22.96 1.36 -2.49
N THR A 67 22.88 2.45 -1.73
CA THR A 67 21.82 2.68 -0.75
C THR A 67 20.51 3.09 -1.44
N ALA A 68 20.57 3.88 -2.51
CA ALA A 68 19.41 4.26 -3.29
C ALA A 68 18.79 3.02 -3.97
N GLU A 69 19.62 2.18 -4.59
CA GLU A 69 19.19 0.90 -5.15
C GLU A 69 18.55 0.00 -4.08
N ALA A 70 19.09 -0.04 -2.87
CA ALA A 70 18.50 -0.78 -1.77
C ALA A 70 17.15 -0.21 -1.32
N ILE A 71 16.98 1.12 -1.31
CA ILE A 71 15.69 1.76 -1.03
C ILE A 71 14.67 1.39 -2.10
N ASP A 72 15.02 1.53 -3.38
CA ASP A 72 14.12 1.22 -4.50
C ASP A 72 13.65 -0.24 -4.46
N ASN A 73 14.56 -1.16 -4.15
CA ASN A 73 14.23 -2.58 -4.01
C ASN A 73 13.27 -2.85 -2.84
N GLU A 74 13.48 -2.23 -1.68
CA GLU A 74 12.59 -2.39 -0.52
C GLU A 74 11.21 -1.79 -0.80
N VAL A 75 11.15 -0.62 -1.43
CA VAL A 75 9.88 0.02 -1.84
C VAL A 75 9.11 -0.89 -2.79
N LYS A 76 9.80 -1.44 -3.79
CA LYS A 76 9.22 -2.39 -4.74
C LYS A 76 8.67 -3.62 -4.02
N GLU A 77 9.44 -4.24 -3.13
CA GLU A 77 9.01 -5.43 -2.38
C GLU A 77 7.76 -5.13 -1.51
N ILE A 78 7.71 -3.98 -0.85
CA ILE A 78 6.55 -3.56 -0.06
C ILE A 78 5.31 -3.41 -0.93
N VAL A 79 5.42 -2.71 -2.06
CA VAL A 79 4.30 -2.48 -2.98
C VAL A 79 3.83 -3.78 -3.62
N GLU A 80 4.74 -4.63 -4.09
CA GLU A 80 4.40 -5.94 -4.67
C GLU A 80 3.71 -6.85 -3.65
N LYS A 81 4.22 -6.88 -2.41
CA LYS A 81 3.60 -7.66 -1.34
C LYS A 81 2.21 -7.14 -0.98
N ALA A 82 2.05 -5.83 -0.85
CA ALA A 82 0.74 -5.22 -0.58
C ALA A 82 -0.25 -5.52 -1.71
N HIS A 83 0.22 -5.46 -2.97
CA HIS A 83 -0.58 -5.83 -4.13
C HIS A 83 -1.01 -7.31 -4.08
N GLN A 84 -0.09 -8.22 -3.79
CA GLN A 84 -0.40 -9.64 -3.66
C GLN A 84 -1.39 -9.91 -2.52
N GLN A 85 -1.22 -9.26 -1.37
CA GLN A 85 -2.17 -9.39 -0.25
C GLN A 85 -3.57 -8.90 -0.64
N ALA A 86 -3.67 -7.80 -1.39
CA ALA A 86 -4.95 -7.32 -1.90
C ALA A 86 -5.57 -8.34 -2.87
N LEU A 87 -4.77 -8.95 -3.76
CA LEU A 87 -5.23 -10.02 -4.65
C LEU A 87 -5.75 -11.22 -3.85
N ASP A 88 -5.01 -11.67 -2.83
CA ASP A 88 -5.39 -12.82 -2.01
C ASP A 88 -6.70 -12.57 -1.27
N ILE A 89 -6.87 -11.38 -0.66
CA ILE A 89 -8.10 -10.99 0.04
C ILE A 89 -9.29 -10.98 -0.92
N LEU A 90 -9.14 -10.35 -2.08
CA LEU A 90 -10.23 -10.23 -3.05
C LEU A 90 -10.59 -11.57 -3.70
N ASN A 91 -9.59 -12.43 -3.97
CA ASN A 91 -9.83 -13.78 -4.47
C ASN A 91 -10.54 -14.65 -3.44
N HIS A 92 -10.13 -14.57 -2.18
CA HIS A 92 -10.77 -15.33 -1.10
C HIS A 92 -12.24 -14.92 -0.89
N ASN A 93 -12.55 -13.65 -1.14
CA ASN A 93 -13.90 -13.08 -1.02
C ASN A 93 -14.57 -12.85 -2.38
N ARG A 94 -14.19 -13.63 -3.41
CA ARG A 94 -14.62 -13.38 -4.80
C ARG A 94 -16.13 -13.36 -4.98
N TYR A 95 -16.83 -14.30 -4.35
CA TYR A 95 -18.29 -14.37 -4.40
C TYR A 95 -18.95 -13.11 -3.81
N LEU A 96 -18.43 -12.63 -2.67
CA LEU A 96 -18.93 -11.43 -2.02
C LEU A 96 -18.68 -10.19 -2.87
N LEU A 97 -17.50 -10.09 -3.50
CA LEU A 97 -17.17 -9.02 -4.44
C LEU A 97 -18.14 -8.98 -5.63
N GLU A 98 -18.42 -10.13 -6.25
CA GLU A 98 -19.35 -10.24 -7.38
C GLU A 98 -20.79 -9.88 -6.98
N ASN A 99 -21.27 -10.39 -5.84
CA ASN A 99 -22.59 -10.09 -5.32
C ASN A 99 -22.77 -8.60 -5.00
N LEU A 100 -21.78 -7.99 -4.33
CA LEU A 100 -21.81 -6.57 -4.01
C LEU A 100 -21.78 -5.72 -5.30
N SER A 101 -20.97 -6.10 -6.29
CA SER A 101 -20.90 -5.41 -7.58
C SER A 101 -22.24 -5.43 -8.31
N GLN A 102 -22.93 -6.58 -8.32
CA GLN A 102 -24.25 -6.72 -8.94
C GLN A 102 -25.29 -5.83 -8.23
N GLN A 103 -25.26 -5.77 -6.90
CA GLN A 103 -26.19 -4.93 -6.16
C GLN A 103 -25.91 -3.43 -6.34
N ILE A 104 -24.65 -3.02 -6.47
CA ILE A 104 -24.31 -1.63 -6.80
C ILE A 104 -24.82 -1.27 -8.20
N LEU A 105 -24.76 -2.19 -9.16
CA LEU A 105 -25.33 -1.95 -10.50
C LEU A 105 -26.85 -1.73 -10.47
N GLU A 106 -27.56 -2.36 -9.53
CA GLU A 106 -29.02 -2.24 -9.40
C GLU A 106 -29.45 -1.03 -8.55
N LYS A 107 -28.75 -0.76 -7.46
CA LYS A 107 -29.13 0.27 -6.47
C LYS A 107 -28.34 1.59 -6.62
N GLU A 108 -27.29 1.62 -7.42
CA GLU A 108 -26.28 2.68 -7.56
C GLU A 108 -25.46 3.00 -6.29
N VAL A 109 -26.06 2.84 -5.11
CA VAL A 109 -25.46 3.16 -3.80
C VAL A 109 -25.83 2.08 -2.78
N ILE A 110 -24.85 1.64 -1.99
CA ILE A 110 -25.05 0.73 -0.85
C ILE A 110 -24.39 1.37 0.39
N GLU A 111 -25.18 1.63 1.42
CA GLU A 111 -24.74 2.35 2.62
C GLU A 111 -25.41 1.81 3.89
N GLY A 112 -24.90 2.22 5.06
CA GLY A 112 -25.52 1.92 6.35
C GLY A 112 -25.55 0.43 6.67
N GLU A 113 -26.71 -0.05 7.12
CA GLU A 113 -26.89 -1.44 7.56
C GLU A 113 -26.69 -2.44 6.41
N ASP A 114 -27.13 -2.09 5.18
CA ASP A 114 -26.97 -2.93 3.99
C ASP A 114 -25.49 -3.23 3.74
N LEU A 115 -24.63 -2.19 3.79
CA LEU A 115 -23.18 -2.36 3.65
C LEU A 115 -22.60 -3.17 4.81
N TYR A 116 -23.10 -2.94 6.03
CA TYR A 116 -22.60 -3.62 7.22
C TYR A 116 -22.85 -5.13 7.17
N GLU A 117 -24.00 -5.57 6.66
CA GLU A 117 -24.29 -7.00 6.46
C GLU A 117 -23.31 -7.66 5.49
N PHE A 118 -22.98 -7.01 4.35
CA PHE A 118 -21.95 -7.54 3.44
C PHE A 118 -20.57 -7.65 4.12
N LEU A 119 -20.19 -6.65 4.91
CA LEU A 119 -18.88 -6.63 5.54
C LEU A 119 -18.72 -7.73 6.61
N LYS A 120 -19.79 -8.22 7.22
CA LYS A 120 -19.74 -9.36 8.16
C LYS A 120 -19.35 -10.67 7.48
N GLU A 121 -19.59 -10.81 6.19
CA GLU A 121 -19.27 -12.01 5.43
C GLU A 121 -17.80 -12.06 4.99
N VAL A 122 -17.06 -10.94 5.09
CA VAL A 122 -15.65 -10.87 4.71
C VAL A 122 -14.82 -11.81 5.56
N ARG A 123 -14.06 -12.69 4.90
CA ARG A 123 -13.12 -13.63 5.49
C ARG A 123 -11.69 -13.23 5.23
N SER A 124 -10.83 -13.38 6.23
CA SER A 124 -9.39 -13.22 6.06
C SER A 124 -8.82 -14.49 5.41
N PRO A 125 -8.04 -14.38 4.31
CA PRO A 125 -7.35 -15.54 3.74
C PRO A 125 -6.28 -16.13 4.69
N TRP A 126 -5.97 -15.43 5.78
CA TRP A 126 -4.98 -15.81 6.78
C TRP A 126 -5.59 -16.38 8.06
N ASP A 127 -6.93 -16.42 8.18
CA ASP A 127 -7.59 -16.98 9.36
C ASP A 127 -7.38 -18.49 9.42
N LYS A 128 -6.78 -18.96 10.51
CA LYS A 128 -6.48 -20.39 10.74
C LYS A 128 -7.71 -21.23 11.12
N THR A 129 -8.92 -20.72 10.90
CA THR A 129 -10.16 -21.32 11.39
C THR A 129 -10.95 -22.04 10.30
N VAL A 130 -10.32 -22.82 9.42
CA VAL A 130 -10.91 -24.05 8.88
C VAL A 130 -9.79 -25.00 8.41
N ASN A 131 -9.51 -26.02 9.22
CA ASN A 131 -9.03 -27.34 8.82
C ASN A 131 -9.67 -28.33 9.79
#